data_AF-A0A2E2V4B1-F1
#
_entry.id   AF-A0A2E2V4B1-F1
#
_cell.length_a   1.000
_cell.length_b   1.000
_cell.length_c   1.000
_cell.angle_alpha   90.00
_cell.angle_beta   90.00
_cell.angle_gamma   90.00
#
_symmetry.space_group_name_H-M   'P 1'
#
loop_
_entity.id
_entity.type
_entity.pdbx_description
1 polymer ?
#
loop_
_entity_poly.entity_id
_entity_poly.type
_entity_poly.pdbx_seq_one_letter_code
_entity_poly.pdbx_strand_id
1 'polypeptide(L)'
;MRVSSTMKVSGHLVPFPDSGAADLMSNNLELWVEADGSGQIRCQAHVFERTPTEITQPTQLDYKKPFIRLQVYKQISNEWIAIWDSIESRFESTREIICYVDSSGIFKSKLTNISGLDRQFTLEAFFTPAEYT
;
A
#
# COMPACT_ATOMS: atom_id res chain seq x y z
N MET A 1 -27.30 -19.96 3.54
CA MET A 1 -26.84 -18.62 3.19
C MET A 1 -25.43 -18.47 3.76
N ARG A 2 -24.37 -18.67 2.97
CA ARG A 2 -22.99 -18.44 3.43
C ARG A 2 -22.68 -16.97 3.23
N VAL A 3 -22.35 -16.28 4.31
CA VAL A 3 -21.82 -14.91 4.26
C VAL A 3 -20.40 -15.02 3.72
N SER A 4 -20.12 -14.54 2.50
CA SER A 4 -18.73 -14.33 2.08
C SER A 4 -18.22 -13.12 2.87
N SER A 5 -17.38 -13.37 3.87
CA SER A 5 -16.81 -12.31 4.69
C SER A 5 -15.69 -11.62 3.89
N THR A 6 -15.96 -10.44 3.34
CA THR A 6 -14.90 -9.60 2.75
C THR A 6 -14.02 -9.06 3.88
N MET A 7 -12.73 -9.37 3.86
CA MET A 7 -11.75 -8.82 4.81
C MET A 7 -11.16 -7.53 4.24
N LYS A 8 -11.17 -6.45 5.04
CA LYS A 8 -10.52 -5.16 4.73
C LYS A 8 -9.50 -4.82 5.81
N VAL A 9 -8.29 -4.45 5.41
CA VAL A 9 -7.27 -3.86 6.29
C VAL A 9 -6.73 -2.59 5.63
N SER A 10 -6.51 -1.54 6.43
CA SER A 10 -5.92 -0.28 5.95
C SER A 10 -4.84 0.23 6.90
N GLY A 11 -3.88 0.96 6.36
CA GLY A 11 -2.81 1.60 7.12
C GLY A 11 -2.29 2.84 6.40
N HIS A 12 -1.56 3.67 7.14
CA HIS A 12 -1.08 4.97 6.66
C HIS A 12 0.38 5.18 7.06
N LEU A 13 1.20 5.66 6.12
CA LEU A 13 2.51 6.23 6.41
C LEU A 13 2.32 7.72 6.60
N VAL A 14 2.55 8.17 7.84
CA VAL A 14 2.52 9.57 8.17
C VAL A 14 3.83 10.24 7.73
N PRO A 15 3.74 11.48 7.22
CA PRO A 15 4.91 12.25 6.86
C PRO A 15 5.74 12.62 8.11
N PHE A 16 7.04 12.83 7.94
CA PHE A 16 7.98 13.10 9.01
C PHE A 16 7.62 14.41 9.74
N PRO A 17 7.62 14.42 11.09
CA PRO A 17 7.30 15.61 11.86
C PRO A 17 8.41 16.68 11.81
N ASP A 18 9.67 16.27 11.62
CA ASP A 18 10.84 17.13 11.44
C ASP A 18 11.91 16.44 10.55
N SER A 19 12.89 17.20 10.06
CA SER A 19 13.95 16.68 9.19
C SER A 19 14.91 15.70 9.88
N GLY A 20 14.93 15.68 11.22
CA GLY A 20 15.78 14.79 12.02
C GLY A 20 15.15 13.42 12.33
N ALA A 21 13.83 13.31 12.32
CA ALA A 21 13.11 12.04 12.53
C ALA A 21 13.09 11.12 11.30
N ALA A 22 13.45 11.64 10.12
CA ALA A 22 13.42 10.88 8.87
C ALA A 22 14.31 9.63 8.91
N ASP A 23 15.47 9.70 9.57
CA ASP A 23 16.40 8.57 9.70
C ASP A 23 15.90 7.48 10.66
N LEU A 24 14.88 7.77 11.48
CA LEU A 24 14.36 6.88 12.53
C LEU A 24 13.02 6.22 12.16
N MET A 25 12.39 6.61 11.06
CA MET A 25 11.03 6.17 10.71
C MET A 25 11.02 5.31 9.44
N SER A 26 10.19 4.26 9.45
CA SER A 26 10.05 3.35 8.31
C SER A 26 9.45 4.08 7.11
N ASN A 27 10.08 3.93 5.94
CA ASN A 27 9.56 4.41 4.66
C ASN A 27 8.59 3.42 3.98
N ASN A 28 8.21 2.35 4.69
CA ASN A 28 7.35 1.31 4.17
C ASN A 28 6.17 1.00 5.10
N LEU A 29 5.06 0.62 4.48
CA LEU A 29 3.84 0.12 5.12
C LEU A 29 3.62 -1.32 4.70
N GLU A 30 3.31 -2.19 5.65
CA GLU A 30 2.99 -3.59 5.42
C GLU A 30 1.61 -3.91 6.00
N LEU A 31 0.73 -4.49 5.19
CA LEU A 31 -0.60 -4.95 5.61
C LEU A 31 -0.75 -6.44 5.30
N TRP A 32 -1.38 -7.18 6.19
CA TRP A 32 -1.61 -8.61 6.01
C TRP A 32 -3.09 -8.87 5.83
N VAL A 33 -3.40 -9.76 4.89
CA VAL A 33 -4.76 -10.23 4.60
C VAL A 33 -4.73 -11.75 4.56
N GLU A 34 -5.68 -12.37 5.23
CA GLU A 34 -5.88 -13.82 5.18
C GLU A 34 -6.94 -14.14 4.12
N ALA A 35 -6.57 -14.99 3.17
CA ALA A 35 -7.49 -15.56 2.20
C ALA A 35 -7.95 -16.93 2.70
N ASP A 36 -9.27 -17.15 2.77
CA ASP A 36 -9.86 -18.43 3.18
C ASP A 36 -9.96 -19.45 2.03
N GLY A 37 -9.57 -19.06 0.81
CA GLY A 37 -9.64 -19.90 -0.38
C GLY A 37 -9.26 -19.13 -1.65
N SER A 38 -9.68 -19.66 -2.79
CA SER A 38 -9.52 -18.98 -4.09
C SER A 38 -10.32 -17.68 -4.14
N GLY A 39 -9.78 -16.65 -4.78
CA GLY A 39 -10.43 -15.35 -4.89
C GLY A 39 -9.51 -14.28 -5.45
N GLN A 40 -9.73 -13.04 -5.03
CA GLN A 40 -8.98 -11.88 -5.46
C GLN A 40 -8.50 -11.09 -4.25
N ILE A 41 -7.23 -10.69 -4.29
CA ILE A 41 -6.66 -9.73 -3.38
C ILE A 41 -6.54 -8.40 -4.12
N ARG A 42 -7.20 -7.38 -3.60
CA ARG A 42 -7.14 -6.02 -4.12
C ARG A 42 -6.29 -5.17 -3.20
N CYS A 43 -5.27 -4.52 -3.73
CA CYS A 43 -4.43 -3.57 -3.00
C CYS A 43 -4.61 -2.19 -3.61
N GLN A 44 -4.93 -1.19 -2.80
CA GLN A 44 -5.10 0.19 -3.22
C GLN A 44 -4.12 1.07 -2.46
N ALA A 45 -3.23 1.73 -3.17
CA ALA A 45 -2.35 2.74 -2.61
C ALA A 45 -2.87 4.12 -2.97
N HIS A 46 -2.80 5.05 -2.02
CA HIS A 46 -3.07 6.46 -2.29
C HIS A 46 -1.95 7.34 -1.76
N VAL A 47 -1.77 8.50 -2.38
CA VAL A 47 -0.95 9.59 -1.85
C VAL A 47 -1.83 10.81 -1.67
N PHE A 48 -1.72 11.43 -0.50
CA PHE A 48 -2.38 12.69 -0.20
C PHE A 48 -1.35 13.82 -0.27
N GLU A 49 -1.68 14.86 -1.02
CA GLU A 49 -0.95 16.12 -0.93
C GLU A 49 -1.23 16.75 0.45
N ARG A 50 -0.19 17.20 1.16
CA ARG A 50 -0.39 18.08 2.31
C ARG A 50 -1.06 19.36 1.80
N THR A 51 -2.27 19.65 2.26
CA THR A 51 -2.76 21.02 2.31
C THR A 51 -1.87 21.77 3.30
N PRO A 52 -1.16 22.84 2.89
CA PRO A 52 -0.35 23.60 3.82
C PRO A 52 -1.27 24.19 4.89
N THR A 53 -1.06 23.81 6.15
CA THR A 53 -1.82 24.37 7.28
C THR A 53 -1.35 25.78 7.65
N GLU A 54 -0.34 26.32 6.97
CA GLU A 54 0.20 27.65 7.24
C GLU A 54 0.23 28.52 5.97
N ILE A 55 -0.18 29.78 6.16
CA ILE A 55 -0.21 30.85 5.18
C ILE A 55 1.23 31.31 4.93
N THR A 56 2.04 30.45 4.33
CA THR A 56 3.38 30.83 3.84
C THR A 56 3.37 30.56 2.35
N GLN A 57 3.40 31.63 1.55
CA GLN A 57 3.49 31.52 0.10
C GLN A 57 4.68 30.62 -0.25
N PRO A 58 4.49 29.55 -1.04
CA PRO A 58 5.59 28.69 -1.40
C PRO A 58 6.42 29.40 -2.48
N THR A 59 7.59 29.91 -2.11
CA THR A 59 8.70 30.06 -3.05
C THR A 59 9.04 28.67 -3.57
N GLN A 60 8.52 28.35 -4.76
CA GLN A 60 8.82 27.18 -5.61
C GLN A 60 9.21 25.91 -4.84
N LEU A 61 8.23 25.19 -4.28
CA LEU A 61 8.45 23.75 -4.06
C LEU A 61 8.18 23.04 -5.38
N ASP A 62 9.24 22.49 -5.97
CA ASP A 62 9.19 21.59 -7.11
C ASP A 62 8.43 20.32 -6.67
N TYR A 63 7.10 20.28 -6.91
CA TYR A 63 6.20 19.16 -6.60
C TYR A 63 6.55 17.96 -7.49
N LYS A 64 7.71 17.34 -7.26
CA LYS A 64 8.05 16.08 -7.92
C LYS A 64 7.07 15.03 -7.43
N LYS A 65 6.35 14.40 -8.36
CA LYS A 65 5.45 13.28 -8.08
C LYS A 65 6.26 12.15 -7.39
N PRO A 66 5.76 11.55 -6.30
CA PRO A 66 6.49 10.51 -5.59
C PRO A 66 6.74 9.29 -6.47
N PHE A 67 7.79 8.57 -6.12
CA PHE A 67 8.12 7.27 -6.66
C PHE A 67 7.82 6.28 -5.55
N ILE A 68 7.01 5.28 -5.87
CA ILE A 68 6.63 4.23 -4.93
C ILE A 68 6.97 2.86 -5.50
N ARG A 69 7.19 1.89 -4.63
CA ARG A 69 7.20 0.47 -4.97
C ARG A 69 6.04 -0.20 -4.25
N LEU A 70 5.24 -0.93 -4.99
CA LEU A 70 4.16 -1.76 -4.46
C LEU A 70 4.51 -3.23 -4.68
N GLN A 71 4.28 -4.04 -3.66
CA GLN A 71 4.61 -5.46 -3.69
C GLN A 71 3.52 -6.27 -3.01
N VAL A 72 3.26 -7.46 -3.52
CA VAL A 72 2.38 -8.44 -2.89
C VAL A 72 3.15 -9.73 -2.70
N TYR A 73 3.08 -10.29 -1.50
CA TYR A 73 3.74 -11.53 -1.11
C TYR A 73 2.72 -12.56 -0.67
N LYS A 74 3.02 -13.83 -0.89
CA LYS A 74 2.34 -14.97 -0.27
C LYS A 74 3.27 -15.59 0.76
N GLN A 75 2.76 -15.91 1.94
CA GLN A 75 3.50 -16.70 2.91
C GLN A 75 3.49 -18.17 2.48
N ILE A 76 4.67 -18.75 2.27
CA ILE A 76 4.84 -20.17 1.99
C ILE A 76 5.75 -20.73 3.07
N SER A 77 5.20 -21.61 3.90
CA SER A 77 5.84 -22.07 5.15
C SER A 77 6.22 -20.86 6.02
N ASN A 78 7.50 -20.50 6.09
CA ASN A 78 8.01 -19.37 6.87
C ASN A 78 8.67 -18.28 6.01
N GLU A 79 8.51 -18.37 4.68
CA GLU A 79 9.10 -17.44 3.73
C GLU A 79 8.03 -16.59 3.04
N TRP A 80 8.39 -15.34 2.74
CA TRP A 80 7.56 -14.42 1.97
C TRP A 80 8.01 -14.45 0.51
N ILE A 81 7.18 -15.02 -0.36
CA ILE A 81 7.46 -15.10 -1.79
C ILE A 81 6.72 -13.97 -2.50
N ALA A 82 7.46 -13.11 -3.22
CA ALA A 82 6.86 -12.04 -4.00
C ALA A 82 6.08 -12.65 -5.17
N ILE A 83 4.77 -12.40 -5.21
CA ILE A 83 3.88 -12.84 -6.28
C ILE A 83 3.54 -11.68 -7.24
N TRP A 84 3.79 -10.44 -6.81
CA TRP A 84 3.66 -9.25 -7.64
C TRP A 84 4.60 -8.14 -7.14
N ASP A 85 5.17 -7.37 -8.06
CA ASP A 85 6.09 -6.27 -7.78
C ASP A 85 6.04 -5.23 -8.91
N SER A 86 5.84 -3.97 -8.55
CA SER A 86 5.92 -2.85 -9.49
C SER A 86 6.51 -1.62 -8.83
N ILE A 87 7.27 -0.88 -9.63
CA ILE A 87 7.73 0.46 -9.31
C ILE A 87 6.88 1.44 -10.11
N GLU A 88 6.18 2.33 -9.43
CA GLU A 88 5.40 3.38 -10.07
C GLU A 88 6.20 4.68 -10.04
N SER A 89 6.70 5.08 -11.21
CA SER A 89 7.32 6.38 -11.40
C SER A 89 6.24 7.44 -11.53
N ARG A 90 6.40 8.58 -10.84
CA ARG A 90 5.45 9.70 -10.90
C ARG A 90 4.04 9.34 -10.45
N PHE A 91 3.93 8.71 -9.30
CA PHE A 91 2.66 8.32 -8.70
C PHE A 91 1.76 9.55 -8.47
N GLU A 92 0.62 9.60 -9.19
CA GLU A 92 -0.19 10.82 -9.27
C GLU A 92 -1.15 10.97 -8.10
N SER A 93 -1.81 9.88 -7.68
CA SER A 93 -2.80 9.95 -6.59
C SER A 93 -3.21 8.57 -6.08
N THR A 94 -3.56 7.64 -6.97
CA THR A 94 -4.10 6.32 -6.62
C THR A 94 -3.57 5.22 -7.53
N ARG A 95 -3.27 4.04 -6.97
CA ARG A 95 -2.94 2.83 -7.71
C ARG A 95 -3.70 1.65 -7.13
N GLU A 96 -4.42 0.93 -7.98
CA GLU A 96 -5.04 -0.34 -7.65
C GLU A 96 -4.28 -1.50 -8.30
N ILE A 97 -4.13 -2.59 -7.55
CA ILE A 97 -3.58 -3.86 -7.98
C ILE A 97 -4.58 -4.95 -7.63
N ILE A 98 -4.80 -5.88 -8.55
CA ILE A 98 -5.64 -7.06 -8.34
C ILE A 98 -4.76 -8.29 -8.57
N CYS A 99 -4.64 -9.13 -7.55
CA CYS A 99 -3.95 -10.40 -7.59
C CYS A 99 -4.99 -11.52 -7.45
N TYR A 100 -5.08 -12.40 -8.44
CA TYR A 100 -5.90 -13.62 -8.33
C TYR A 100 -5.14 -14.66 -7.51
N VAL A 101 -5.83 -15.27 -6.55
CA VAL A 101 -5.27 -16.32 -5.69
C VAL A 101 -6.10 -17.59 -5.83
N ASP A 102 -5.44 -18.73 -5.85
CA ASP A 102 -6.03 -20.05 -6.11
C ASP A 102 -6.21 -20.90 -4.84
N SER A 103 -5.61 -20.47 -3.73
CA SER A 103 -5.61 -21.19 -2.47
C SER A 103 -5.77 -20.25 -1.29
N SER A 104 -6.17 -20.81 -0.15
CA SER A 104 -6.06 -20.13 1.13
C SER A 104 -4.59 -19.81 1.47
N GLY A 105 -4.40 -18.83 2.34
CA GLY A 105 -3.08 -18.43 2.83
C GLY A 105 -3.04 -17.00 3.35
N ILE A 106 -1.88 -16.62 3.89
CA ILE A 106 -1.61 -15.27 4.36
C ILE A 106 -0.86 -14.51 3.28
N PHE A 107 -1.35 -13.31 2.98
CA PHE A 107 -0.79 -12.44 1.98
C PHE A 107 -0.38 -11.12 2.61
N LYS A 108 0.70 -10.56 2.09
CA LYS A 108 1.25 -9.29 2.56
C LYS A 108 1.33 -8.30 1.42
N SER A 109 0.70 -7.15 1.60
CA SER A 109 0.81 -6.00 0.72
C SER A 109 1.83 -5.04 1.32
N LYS A 110 2.79 -4.61 0.52
CA LYS A 110 3.84 -3.67 0.95
C LYS A 110 3.87 -2.46 0.03
N LEU A 111 3.79 -1.27 0.62
CA LEU A 111 4.00 0.01 -0.04
C LEU A 111 5.29 0.62 0.49
N THR A 112 6.21 1.00 -0.40
CA THR A 112 7.48 1.66 -0.04
C THR A 112 7.58 3.00 -0.76
N ASN A 113 7.76 4.08 0.00
CA ASN A 113 8.14 5.37 -0.55
C ASN A 113 9.64 5.36 -0.87
N ILE A 114 9.98 5.25 -2.16
CA ILE A 114 11.37 5.24 -2.64
C ILE A 114 11.85 6.64 -3.02
N SER A 115 10.97 7.63 -3.09
CA SER A 115 11.33 9.01 -3.45
C SER A 115 11.92 9.83 -2.31
N GLY A 116 11.78 9.37 -1.06
CA GLY A 116 12.17 10.14 0.12
C GLY A 116 11.35 11.42 0.32
N LEU A 117 10.29 11.62 -0.47
CA LEU A 117 9.43 12.79 -0.34
C LEU A 117 8.55 12.67 0.90
N ASP A 118 8.43 13.79 1.62
CA ASP A 118 7.59 13.89 2.79
C ASP A 118 6.10 14.02 2.40
N ARG A 119 5.45 12.89 2.15
CA ARG A 119 4.04 12.79 1.75
C ARG A 119 3.33 11.75 2.60
N GLN A 120 2.02 11.94 2.80
CA GLN A 120 1.20 10.92 3.43
C GLN A 120 0.79 9.88 2.41
N PHE A 121 1.12 8.63 2.68
CA PHE A 121 0.70 7.50 1.84
C PHE A 121 -0.27 6.61 2.60
N THR A 122 -1.19 6.00 1.87
CA THR A 122 -2.12 5.02 2.44
C THR A 122 -2.06 3.74 1.61
N LEU A 123 -2.27 2.62 2.27
CA LEU A 123 -2.49 1.33 1.63
C LEU A 123 -3.77 0.75 2.21
N GLU A 124 -4.57 0.18 1.34
CA GLU A 124 -5.71 -0.64 1.69
C GLU A 124 -5.53 -1.98 0.99
N ALA A 125 -5.86 -3.06 1.70
CA ALA A 125 -5.81 -4.41 1.17
C ALA A 125 -7.12 -5.12 1.49
N PHE A 126 -7.65 -5.83 0.49
CA PHE A 126 -8.93 -6.51 0.57
C PHE A 126 -8.82 -7.90 -0.01
N PHE A 127 -9.52 -8.86 0.58
CA PHE A 127 -9.75 -10.16 -0.03
C PHE A 127 -11.23 -10.36 -0.34
N THR A 128 -11.52 -10.79 -1.57
CA THR A 128 -12.85 -11.16 -2.03
C THR A 128 -12.81 -12.61 -2.50
N PRO A 129 -13.56 -13.53 -1.84
CA PRO A 129 -13.65 -14.93 -2.28
C PRO A 129 -14.18 -15.04 -3.71
N ALA A 130 -13.76 -16.07 -4.44
CA ALA A 130 -14.37 -16.41 -5.72
C ALA A 130 -15.83 -16.84 -5.53
N GLU A 131 -16.73 -16.31 -6.34
CA GLU A 131 -18.11 -16.79 -6.37
C GLU A 131 -18.15 -18.16 -7.08
N TYR A 132 -18.51 -19.21 -6.33
CA TYR A 132 -18.84 -20.49 -6.93
C TYR A 132 -20.29 -20.40 -7.44
N THR A 133 -20.46 -20.14 -8.74
CA THR A 133 -21.74 -20.34 -9.45
C THR A 133 -22.04 -21.81 -9.65
#